data_AF-A0A449AZY7-F1
#
_entry.id   AF-A0A449AZY7-F1
#
_cell.length_a   1.000
_cell.length_b   1.000
_cell.length_c   1.000
_cell.angle_alpha   90.00
_cell.angle_beta   90.00
_cell.angle_gamma   90.00
#
_symmetry.space_group_name_H-M   'P 1'
#
loop_
_entity.id
_entity.type
_entity.pdbx_description
1 polymer ?
#
loop_
_entity_poly.entity_id
_entity_poly.type
_entity_poly.pdbx_seq_one_letter_code
_entity_poly.pdbx_strand_id
1 'polypeptide(L)'
;MKEQNLDTQKLLENTNEIQKKIKYKYWKSRGVFISLSLIALIIAAVTVILNLSAIRFNEIPALTMNFFVAMAVLTVLTTLLVSLQSFFNIQERKNILNENISKNEQIAKELKEGKEMTQEDIDQILNTIT
;
A
#
# COMPACT_ATOMS: atom_id res chain seq x y z
N MET A 1 34.85 -11.66 -25.50
CA MET A 1 33.53 -12.36 -25.58
C MET A 1 33.20 -13.21 -24.34
N LYS A 2 34.15 -13.89 -23.67
CA LYS A 2 33.85 -14.65 -22.43
C LYS A 2 33.60 -13.76 -21.19
N GLU A 3 34.30 -12.64 -21.04
CA GLU A 3 34.15 -11.74 -19.89
C GLU A 3 32.80 -10.98 -19.89
N GLN A 4 32.34 -10.50 -21.05
CA GLN A 4 31.03 -9.84 -21.21
C GLN A 4 29.84 -10.73 -20.81
N ASN A 5 29.95 -12.05 -21.03
CA ASN A 5 28.91 -13.01 -20.62
C ASN A 5 28.89 -13.23 -19.10
N LEU A 6 30.05 -13.13 -18.43
CA LEU A 6 30.18 -13.34 -16.99
C LEU A 6 29.58 -12.18 -16.19
N ASP A 7 29.81 -10.93 -16.65
CA ASP A 7 29.21 -9.74 -16.04
C ASP A 7 27.69 -9.71 -16.21
N THR A 8 27.19 -10.08 -17.38
CA THR A 8 25.74 -10.14 -17.65
C THR A 8 25.04 -11.17 -16.76
N GLN A 9 25.68 -12.33 -16.54
CA GLN A 9 25.15 -13.36 -15.64
C GLN A 9 25.12 -12.91 -14.17
N LYS A 10 26.19 -12.27 -13.67
CA LYS A 10 26.21 -11.68 -12.32
C LYS A 10 25.14 -10.61 -12.12
N LEU A 11 24.93 -9.74 -13.11
CA LEU A 11 23.89 -8.71 -13.07
C LEU A 11 22.48 -9.33 -13.02
N LEU A 12 22.23 -10.36 -13.82
CA LEU A 12 20.95 -11.10 -13.78
C LEU A 12 20.72 -11.78 -12.43
N GLU A 13 21.75 -12.37 -11.86
CA GLU A 13 21.67 -13.05 -10.56
C GLU A 13 21.37 -12.06 -9.43
N ASN A 14 22.10 -10.94 -9.38
CA ASN A 14 21.84 -9.85 -8.43
C ASN A 14 20.42 -9.28 -8.57
N THR A 15 19.95 -9.08 -9.81
CA THR A 15 18.60 -8.58 -10.08
C THR A 15 17.54 -9.56 -9.57
N ASN A 16 17.74 -10.86 -9.78
CA ASN A 16 16.84 -11.91 -9.30
C ASN A 16 16.80 -11.96 -7.76
N GLU A 17 17.92 -11.79 -7.08
CA GLU A 17 17.97 -11.74 -5.62
C GLU A 17 17.23 -10.53 -5.05
N ILE A 18 17.46 -9.34 -5.64
CA ILE A 18 16.76 -8.11 -5.26
C ILE A 18 15.26 -8.28 -5.48
N GLN A 19 14.84 -8.83 -6.62
CA GLN A 19 13.44 -9.08 -6.92
C GLN A 19 12.78 -10.03 -5.91
N LYS A 20 13.48 -11.09 -5.48
CA LYS A 20 13.00 -12.00 -4.44
C LYS A 20 12.82 -11.28 -3.11
N LYS A 21 13.80 -10.47 -2.68
CA LYS A 21 13.72 -9.68 -1.44
C LYS A 21 12.54 -8.69 -1.48
N ILE A 22 12.35 -7.99 -2.60
CA ILE A 22 11.21 -7.07 -2.79
C ILE A 22 9.89 -7.82 -2.74
N LYS A 23 9.74 -8.93 -3.48
CA LYS A 23 8.52 -9.75 -3.46
C LYS A 23 8.19 -10.24 -2.05
N TYR A 24 9.18 -10.74 -1.33
CA TYR A 24 8.99 -11.21 0.04
C TYR A 24 8.54 -10.07 0.98
N LYS A 25 9.23 -8.93 0.94
CA LYS A 25 8.86 -7.75 1.73
C LYS A 25 7.45 -7.26 1.39
N TYR A 26 7.10 -7.24 0.10
CA TYR A 26 5.76 -6.90 -0.38
C TYR A 26 4.71 -7.86 0.18
N TRP A 27 4.87 -9.16 0.03
CA TRP A 27 3.90 -10.15 0.53
C TRP A 27 3.74 -10.09 2.05
N LYS A 28 4.84 -9.93 2.79
CA LYS A 28 4.79 -9.76 4.25
C LYS A 28 4.01 -8.49 4.63
N SER A 29 4.33 -7.35 4.02
CA SER A 29 3.66 -6.08 4.29
C SER A 29 2.19 -6.11 3.90
N ARG A 30 1.88 -6.65 2.71
CA ARG A 30 0.52 -6.84 2.21
C ARG A 30 -0.29 -7.74 3.14
N GLY A 31 0.29 -8.85 3.61
CA GLY A 31 -0.34 -9.76 4.56
C GLY A 31 -0.69 -9.06 5.87
N VAL A 32 0.28 -8.38 6.49
CA VAL A 32 0.05 -7.60 7.73
C VAL A 32 -1.04 -6.55 7.54
N PHE A 33 -1.00 -5.80 6.43
CA PHE A 33 -2.00 -4.77 6.13
C PHE A 33 -3.42 -5.35 6.01
N ILE A 34 -3.58 -6.46 5.27
CA ILE A 34 -4.87 -7.13 5.09
C ILE A 34 -5.36 -7.68 6.43
N SER A 35 -4.50 -8.34 7.21
CA SER A 35 -4.86 -8.86 8.54
C SER A 35 -5.31 -7.76 9.49
N LEU A 36 -4.59 -6.65 9.57
CA LEU A 36 -4.98 -5.49 10.39
C LEU A 36 -6.30 -4.88 9.93
N SER A 37 -6.51 -4.76 8.61
CA SER A 37 -7.76 -4.25 8.04
C SER A 37 -8.95 -5.15 8.39
N LEU A 38 -8.76 -6.47 8.33
CA LEU A 38 -9.78 -7.44 8.70
C LEU A 38 -10.11 -7.37 10.21
N ILE A 39 -9.09 -7.27 11.06
CA ILE A 39 -9.25 -7.09 12.51
C ILE A 39 -10.03 -5.81 12.79
N ALA A 40 -9.70 -4.69 12.14
CA ALA A 40 -10.40 -3.43 12.31
C ALA A 40 -11.88 -3.54 11.94
N LEU A 41 -12.19 -4.26 10.85
CA LEU A 41 -13.57 -4.52 10.43
C LEU A 41 -14.34 -5.37 11.44
N ILE A 42 -13.71 -6.40 12.00
CA ILE A 42 -14.29 -7.22 13.07
C ILE A 42 -14.57 -6.36 14.31
N ILE A 43 -13.62 -5.52 14.71
CA ILE A 43 -13.79 -4.61 15.86
C ILE A 43 -14.97 -3.68 15.60
N ALA A 44 -15.04 -3.04 14.43
CA ALA A 44 -16.15 -2.15 14.09
C ALA A 44 -17.51 -2.88 14.17
N ALA A 45 -17.61 -4.10 13.63
CA ALA A 45 -18.81 -4.91 13.72
C ALA A 45 -19.18 -5.28 15.17
N VAL A 46 -18.21 -5.73 15.97
CA VAL A 46 -18.40 -6.04 17.39
C VAL A 46 -18.83 -4.79 18.16
N THR A 47 -18.24 -3.63 17.90
CA THR A 47 -18.63 -2.36 18.51
C THR A 47 -20.10 -2.04 18.22
N VAL A 48 -20.57 -2.21 16.98
CA VAL A 48 -21.99 -2.01 16.64
C VAL A 48 -22.88 -3.01 17.40
N ILE A 49 -22.52 -4.30 17.42
CA ILE A 49 -23.27 -5.34 18.14
C ILE A 49 -23.34 -5.03 19.65
N LEU A 50 -22.23 -4.62 20.25
CA LEU A 50 -22.16 -4.27 21.67
C LEU A 50 -22.99 -3.03 21.99
N ASN A 51 -22.95 -2.00 21.15
CA ASN A 51 -23.79 -0.81 21.34
C ASN A 51 -25.28 -1.15 21.23
N LEU A 52 -25.68 -1.97 20.25
CA LEU A 52 -27.07 -2.42 20.13
C LEU A 52 -27.52 -3.32 21.29
N SER A 53 -26.62 -4.20 21.76
CA SER A 53 -26.88 -5.04 22.94
C SER A 53 -27.01 -4.20 24.20
N ALA A 54 -26.16 -3.18 24.36
CA ALA A 54 -26.23 -2.23 25.47
C ALA A 54 -27.56 -1.49 25.49
N ILE A 55 -28.10 -1.11 24.32
CA ILE A 55 -29.45 -0.52 24.20
C ILE A 55 -30.52 -1.50 24.65
N ARG A 56 -30.45 -2.78 24.22
CA ARG A 56 -31.46 -3.79 24.53
C ARG A 56 -31.57 -4.12 26.01
N PHE A 57 -30.44 -4.20 26.70
CA PHE A 57 -30.38 -4.56 28.13
C PHE A 57 -30.22 -3.34 29.04
N ASN A 58 -30.50 -2.14 28.52
CA ASN A 58 -30.37 -0.91 29.28
C ASN A 58 -31.50 -0.76 30.30
N GLU A 59 -31.16 -0.69 31.58
CA GLU A 59 -32.15 -0.43 32.65
C GLU A 59 -32.65 1.02 32.66
N ILE A 60 -31.91 1.97 32.06
CA ILE A 60 -32.31 3.39 31.94
C ILE A 60 -32.19 3.87 30.48
N PRO A 61 -33.13 3.47 29.59
CA PRO A 61 -33.11 3.81 28.17
C PRO A 61 -33.12 5.31 27.88
N ALA A 62 -33.85 6.07 28.69
CA ALA A 62 -34.17 7.48 28.43
C ALA A 62 -32.95 8.42 28.38
N LEU A 63 -31.83 8.07 29.02
CA LEU A 63 -30.65 8.93 29.10
C LEU A 63 -29.49 8.45 28.22
N THR A 64 -29.29 7.14 28.07
CA THR A 64 -28.05 6.58 27.49
C THR A 64 -28.23 5.95 26.10
N MET A 65 -29.46 5.66 25.67
CA MET A 65 -29.72 5.06 24.35
C MET A 65 -29.23 5.94 23.19
N ASN A 66 -29.48 7.26 23.26
CA ASN A 66 -29.04 8.20 22.23
C ASN A 66 -27.51 8.21 22.08
N PHE A 67 -26.79 8.07 23.19
CA PHE A 67 -25.33 8.04 23.18
C PHE A 67 -24.79 6.77 22.49
N PHE A 68 -25.36 5.60 22.80
CA PHE A 68 -24.96 4.34 22.15
C PHE A 68 -25.26 4.31 20.66
N VAL A 69 -26.41 4.87 20.23
CA VAL A 69 -26.74 5.01 18.80
C VAL A 69 -25.75 5.94 18.11
N ALA A 70 -25.46 7.11 18.71
CA ALA A 70 -24.50 8.06 18.15
C ALA A 70 -23.10 7.44 17.99
N MET A 71 -22.62 6.69 18.99
CA MET A 71 -21.34 5.99 18.95
C MET A 71 -21.27 4.92 17.86
N ALA A 72 -22.35 4.15 17.67
CA ALA A 72 -22.42 3.15 16.61
C ALA A 72 -22.37 3.80 15.22
N VAL A 73 -23.15 4.86 15.00
CA VAL A 73 -23.14 5.62 13.74
C VAL A 73 -21.79 6.25 13.46
N LEU A 74 -21.18 6.90 14.46
CA LEU A 74 -19.86 7.52 14.33
C LEU A 74 -18.79 6.47 13.98
N THR A 75 -18.83 5.30 14.61
CA THR A 75 -17.85 4.22 14.35
C THR A 75 -17.95 3.71 12.90
N VAL A 76 -19.17 3.56 12.36
CA VAL A 76 -19.36 3.17 10.97
C VAL A 76 -18.85 4.27 10.01
N LEU A 77 -19.16 5.54 10.31
CA LEU A 77 -18.70 6.66 9.49
C LEU A 77 -17.18 6.80 9.49
N THR A 78 -16.52 6.70 10.64
CA THR A 78 -15.04 6.79 10.71
C THR A 78 -14.40 5.62 9.97
N THR A 79 -14.95 4.41 10.10
CA THR A 79 -14.45 3.23 9.37
C THR A 79 -14.55 3.43 7.85
N LEU A 80 -15.67 4.00 7.37
CA LEU A 80 -15.85 4.35 5.96
C LEU A 80 -14.83 5.38 5.48
N LEU A 81 -14.62 6.46 6.24
CA LEU A 81 -13.66 7.51 5.87
C LEU A 81 -12.22 6.98 5.81
N VAL A 82 -11.81 6.16 6.78
CA VAL A 82 -10.48 5.51 6.79
C VAL A 82 -10.33 4.60 5.58
N SER A 83 -11.38 3.87 5.20
CA SER A 83 -11.36 3.01 4.00
C SER A 83 -11.17 3.83 2.71
N LEU A 84 -11.89 4.95 2.57
CA LEU A 84 -11.75 5.86 1.42
C LEU A 84 -10.35 6.48 1.36
N GLN A 85 -9.84 6.98 2.48
CA GLN A 85 -8.48 7.52 2.55
C GLN A 85 -7.43 6.49 2.14
N SER A 86 -7.57 5.26 2.62
CA SER A 86 -6.68 4.16 2.25
C SER A 86 -6.75 3.86 0.76
N PHE A 87 -7.95 3.84 0.18
CA PHE A 87 -8.16 3.65 -1.25
C PHE A 87 -7.46 4.72 -2.10
N PHE A 88 -7.64 6.01 -1.76
CA PHE A 88 -6.99 7.10 -2.47
C PHE A 88 -5.47 7.04 -2.36
N ASN A 89 -4.92 6.76 -1.17
CA ASN A 89 -3.47 6.61 -0.99
C ASN A 89 -2.89 5.46 -1.82
N ILE A 90 -3.61 4.34 -1.96
CA ILE A 90 -3.19 3.23 -2.81
C ILE A 90 -3.22 3.64 -4.28
N GLN A 91 -4.27 4.35 -4.71
CA GLN A 91 -4.39 4.82 -6.08
C GLN A 91 -3.27 5.80 -6.45
N GLU A 92 -2.96 6.75 -5.58
CA GLU A 92 -1.86 7.71 -5.76
C GLU A 92 -0.51 6.99 -5.89
N ARG A 93 -0.19 6.08 -4.97
CA ARG A 93 1.05 5.30 -5.02
C ARG A 93 1.16 4.45 -6.29
N LYS A 94 0.04 3.90 -6.77
CA LYS A 94 0.00 3.16 -8.03
C LYS A 94 0.28 4.08 -9.23
N ASN A 95 -0.26 5.28 -9.23
CA ASN A 95 -0.03 6.27 -10.30
C ASN A 95 1.45 6.67 -10.33
N ILE A 96 2.05 7.00 -9.17
CA ILE A 96 3.48 7.33 -9.06
C ILE A 96 4.36 6.18 -9.56
N LEU A 97 4.03 4.94 -9.18
CA LEU A 97 4.78 3.77 -9.63
C LEU A 97 4.70 3.59 -11.16
N ASN A 98 3.52 3.78 -11.75
CA ASN A 98 3.35 3.70 -13.20
C ASN A 98 4.11 4.80 -13.94
N GLU A 99 4.14 6.02 -13.38
CA GLU A 99 4.91 7.13 -13.94
C GLU A 99 6.41 6.82 -13.92
N ASN A 100 6.92 6.30 -12.80
CA ASN A 100 8.32 5.90 -12.67
C ASN A 100 8.69 4.76 -13.63
N ILE A 101 7.81 3.77 -13.82
CA ILE A 101 8.01 2.70 -14.81
C ILE A 101 8.09 3.30 -16.22
N SER A 102 7.15 4.18 -16.58
CA SER A 102 7.13 4.82 -17.90
C SER A 102 8.38 5.65 -18.17
N LYS A 103 8.87 6.40 -17.17
CA LYS A 103 10.12 7.18 -17.29
C LYS A 103 11.33 6.27 -17.47
N ASN A 104 11.42 5.20 -16.68
CA ASN A 104 12.51 4.24 -16.80
C ASN A 104 12.51 3.50 -18.15
N GLU A 105 11.32 3.16 -18.68
CA GLU A 105 11.20 2.58 -20.02
C GLU A 105 11.65 3.56 -21.11
N GLN A 106 11.33 4.84 -20.96
CA GLN A 106 11.80 5.89 -21.87
C GLN A 106 13.33 6.02 -21.82
N ILE A 107 13.93 6.15 -20.64
CA ILE A 107 15.39 6.25 -20.48
C ILE A 107 16.07 5.01 -21.07
N ALA A 108 15.55 3.80 -20.80
CA ALA A 108 16.08 2.57 -21.35
C ALA A 108 16.02 2.52 -22.89
N LYS A 109 14.99 3.13 -23.49
CA LYS A 109 14.88 3.26 -24.94
C LYS A 109 15.90 4.25 -25.50
N GLU A 110 16.06 5.41 -24.86
CA GLU A 110 17.02 6.44 -25.27
C GLU A 110 18.47 5.92 -25.20
N LEU A 111 18.81 5.11 -24.19
CA LEU A 111 20.10 4.44 -24.09
C LEU A 111 20.33 3.41 -25.21
N LYS A 112 19.29 2.67 -25.61
CA LYS A 112 19.38 1.73 -26.74
C LYS A 112 19.58 2.44 -28.07
N GLU A 113 19.08 3.66 -28.19
CA GLU A 113 19.26 4.53 -29.37
C GLU A 113 20.62 5.25 -29.37
N GLY A 114 21.47 5.01 -28.36
CA GLY A 114 22.85 5.50 -28.31
C GLY A 114 23.00 6.94 -27.80
N LYS A 115 21.97 7.52 -27.18
CA LYS A 115 22.10 8.80 -26.48
C LYS A 115 22.95 8.63 -25.22
N GLU A 116 23.82 9.60 -24.97
CA GLU A 116 24.58 9.69 -23.72
C GLU A 116 23.65 10.05 -22.56
N MET A 117 23.84 9.36 -21.44
CA MET A 117 23.06 9.57 -20.22
C MET A 117 23.49 10.87 -19.57
N THR A 118 22.52 11.74 -19.26
CA THR A 118 22.81 12.97 -18.52
C THR A 118 22.89 12.70 -17.02
N GLN A 119 23.54 13.59 -16.27
CA GLN A 119 23.60 13.49 -14.81
C GLN A 119 22.18 13.57 -14.18
N GLU A 120 21.27 14.27 -14.84
CA GLU A 120 19.86 14.41 -14.45
C GLU A 120 19.10 13.07 -14.61
N ASP A 121 19.40 12.28 -15.64
CA ASP A 121 18.82 10.94 -15.82
C ASP A 121 19.28 9.97 -14.72
N ILE A 122 20.54 10.08 -14.29
CA ILE A 122 21.10 9.28 -13.19
C ILE A 122 20.40 9.62 -11.87
N ASP A 123 20.24 10.91 -11.59
CA ASP A 123 19.55 11.38 -10.38
C ASP A 123 18.07 10.95 -10.37
N GLN A 124 17.40 10.95 -11.52
CA GLN A 124 16.02 10.46 -11.64
C GLN A 124 15.90 8.95 -11.38
N ILE A 125 16.85 8.14 -11.86
CA ILE A 125 16.88 6.69 -11.58
C ILE A 125 17.14 6.43 -10.09
N LEU A 126 18.09 7.15 -9.48
CA LEU A 126 18.42 7.02 -8.06
C LEU A 126 17.23 7.39 -7.16
N ASN A 127 16.48 8.43 -7.52
CA ASN A 127 15.25 8.84 -6.83
C ASN A 127 14.10 7.82 -6.95
N THR A 128 14.17 6.89 -7.90
CA THR A 128 13.18 5.81 -8.04
C THR A 128 13.48 4.61 -7.13
N ILE A 129 14.74 4.46 -6.70
CA ILE A 129 15.23 3.34 -5.88
C ILE A 129 15.19 3.66 -4.37
N THR A 130 15.24 4.95 -4.03
CA THR A 130 15.25 5.47 -2.65
C THR A 130 13.84 5.62 -2.09
#